data_AF-A0A4U0X4R2-F1
#
_entry.id   AF-A0A4U0X4R2-F1
#
_cell.length_a   1.000
_cell.length_b   1.000
_cell.length_c   1.000
_cell.angle_alpha   90.00
_cell.angle_beta   90.00
_cell.angle_gamma   90.00
#
_symmetry.space_group_name_H-M   'P 1'
#
loop_
_entity.id
_entity.type
_entity.pdbx_description
1 polymer ?
#
loop_
_entity_poly.entity_id
_entity_poly.type
_entity_poly.pdbx_seq_one_letter_code
_entity_poly.pdbx_strand_id
1 'polypeptide(L)'
;MPFKSASDPDDTWLRRATTRAFGATLDCVPLLPNRSSPSLFNTDPASPCQLTAGIAEGAPGGLGFSGSPKGRVAFETIWSSSILNDTKPEPSVCQNYFVSGWARANNVSEARWGAPTPDSRDNEYQQNATIHDIQQTWIACRPRIVIGLADVTVDNTGRVITAHPLKGSSTAADPFFESNADTFLSQVNPLFVWNGNFTWHDDSFPSDITNYLISKQMNSSSFLDPSLPPPSFDETATALRLFYSKVFAIILGTNMDRILEPAVNATLPGYTIKPETRIFMSEPMFVISESIMALYIAVTVIVFVRRPWRILPRLPTTIASVVAYFAASQAVVDLEGTAAMSVGERNQFVQAMDHRFGFGSYIGTDRKAHVGIEKAPFFVALKKGDLR
;
A
#
# COMPACT_ATOMS: atom_id res chain seq x y z
N MET A 1 17.08 -2.33 -7.76
CA MET A 1 17.19 -3.73 -8.18
C MET A 1 15.79 -4.31 -8.37
N PRO A 2 15.37 -4.67 -9.59
CA PRO A 2 14.15 -5.47 -9.74
C PRO A 2 14.46 -6.88 -9.24
N PHE A 3 13.82 -7.29 -8.15
CA PHE A 3 13.85 -8.70 -7.77
C PHE A 3 13.11 -9.45 -8.88
N LYS A 4 13.81 -10.32 -9.62
CA LYS A 4 13.17 -11.09 -10.68
C LYS A 4 11.96 -11.82 -10.09
N SER A 5 10.80 -11.60 -10.70
CA SER A 5 9.58 -12.34 -10.39
C SER A 5 9.89 -13.83 -10.43
N ALA A 6 9.58 -14.55 -9.35
CA ALA A 6 9.63 -16.01 -9.42
C ALA A 6 8.32 -16.48 -10.04
N SER A 7 8.42 -17.45 -10.93
CA SER A 7 7.31 -18.10 -11.64
C SER A 7 6.41 -18.95 -10.73
N ASP A 8 6.39 -18.70 -9.42
CA ASP A 8 5.62 -19.48 -8.46
C ASP A 8 4.23 -18.84 -8.30
N PRO A 9 3.14 -19.55 -8.65
CA PRO A 9 1.78 -18.98 -8.73
C PRO A 9 1.13 -18.67 -7.37
N ASP A 10 1.81 -18.88 -6.25
CA ASP A 10 1.30 -18.52 -4.93
C ASP A 10 1.45 -17.00 -4.65
N ASP A 11 0.33 -16.29 -4.79
CA ASP A 11 0.21 -14.83 -4.88
C ASP A 11 0.50 -14.04 -3.57
N THR A 12 1.11 -14.67 -2.55
CA THR A 12 1.20 -14.08 -1.20
C THR A 12 2.60 -14.08 -0.57
N TRP A 13 3.62 -14.55 -1.28
CA TRP A 13 4.95 -14.64 -0.68
C TRP A 13 5.65 -13.28 -0.67
N LEU A 14 6.23 -12.95 0.48
CA LEU A 14 7.11 -11.80 0.61
C LEU A 14 8.55 -12.27 0.61
N ARG A 15 9.45 -11.50 0.02
CA ARG A 15 10.89 -11.77 0.10
C ARG A 15 11.56 -10.64 0.84
N ARG A 16 12.44 -10.96 1.78
CA ARG A 16 13.20 -9.98 2.54
C ARG A 16 14.68 -10.20 2.32
N ALA A 17 15.41 -9.15 1.97
CA ALA A 17 16.85 -9.21 1.81
C ALA A 17 17.49 -7.91 2.25
N THR A 18 18.72 -8.00 2.75
CA THR A 18 19.54 -6.84 3.06
C THR A 18 20.31 -6.45 1.81
N THR A 19 19.97 -5.32 1.20
CA THR A 19 20.60 -4.85 -0.05
C THR A 19 21.07 -3.41 0.08
N ARG A 20 21.78 -2.91 -0.93
CA ARG A 20 22.18 -1.50 -0.99
C ARG A 20 21.01 -0.66 -1.49
N ALA A 21 20.70 0.38 -0.74
CA ALA A 21 19.79 1.44 -1.11
C ALA A 21 20.59 2.65 -1.59
N PHE A 22 20.12 3.24 -2.68
CA PHE A 22 20.66 4.45 -3.28
C PHE A 22 19.60 5.53 -3.16
N GLY A 23 20.02 6.71 -2.75
CA GLY A 23 19.16 7.87 -2.67
C GLY A 23 19.98 9.15 -2.81
N ALA A 24 19.28 10.28 -2.74
CA ALA A 24 19.93 11.57 -2.66
C ALA A 24 19.23 12.47 -1.65
N THR A 25 19.99 13.39 -1.10
CA THR A 25 19.54 14.44 -0.19
C THR A 25 20.02 15.79 -0.69
N LEU A 26 19.46 16.85 -0.11
CA LEU A 26 19.87 18.22 -0.34
C LEU A 26 20.39 18.82 0.97
N ASP A 27 21.56 19.44 0.89
CA ASP A 27 22.15 20.25 1.94
C ASP A 27 21.95 21.73 1.56
N CYS A 28 21.03 22.41 2.25
CA CYS A 28 20.62 23.78 1.91
C CYS A 28 21.18 24.81 2.89
N VAL A 29 21.43 26.02 2.39
CA VAL A 29 21.84 27.19 3.15
C VAL A 29 21.00 28.41 2.76
N PRO A 30 20.64 29.28 3.70
CA PRO A 30 19.92 30.51 3.38
C PRO A 30 20.84 31.49 2.64
N LEU A 31 20.30 32.17 1.63
CA LEU A 31 20.96 33.28 0.96
C LEU A 31 20.41 34.60 1.51
N LEU A 32 21.30 35.54 1.83
CA LEU A 32 20.89 36.86 2.28
C LEU A 32 20.42 37.70 1.08
N PRO A 33 19.23 38.32 1.13
CA PRO A 33 18.76 39.19 0.06
C PRO A 33 19.63 40.46 0.02
N ASN A 34 20.38 40.66 -1.07
CA ASN A 34 21.11 41.91 -1.28
C ASN A 34 20.12 42.97 -1.78
N ARG A 35 19.98 44.09 -1.04
CA ARG A 35 19.02 45.17 -1.29
C ARG A 35 19.33 46.03 -2.53
N SER A 36 20.49 45.86 -3.16
CA SER A 36 21.04 46.92 -4.04
C SER A 36 20.88 46.73 -5.55
N SER A 37 20.38 45.58 -6.06
CA SER A 37 20.00 45.36 -7.47
C SER A 37 19.42 43.95 -7.64
N PRO A 38 18.62 43.67 -8.70
CA PRO A 38 18.36 42.29 -9.13
C PRO A 38 19.68 41.72 -9.66
N SER A 39 20.55 41.30 -8.76
CA SER A 39 21.84 40.70 -9.10
C SER A 39 21.66 39.19 -9.06
N LEU A 40 21.49 38.62 -10.25
CA LEU A 40 21.71 37.21 -10.49
C LEU A 40 23.23 37.01 -10.63
N PHE A 41 23.89 36.88 -9.47
CA PHE A 41 25.28 36.48 -9.25
C PHE A 41 26.41 37.41 -9.74
N ASN A 42 27.35 37.69 -8.83
CA ASN A 42 28.71 38.09 -9.15
C ASN A 42 29.64 37.14 -8.37
N THR A 43 30.44 36.34 -9.07
CA THR A 43 31.48 35.54 -8.44
C THR A 43 32.70 36.45 -8.22
N ASP A 44 32.94 36.85 -6.97
CA ASP A 44 34.16 37.58 -6.60
C ASP A 44 35.40 36.71 -6.88
N PRO A 45 36.43 37.20 -7.61
CA PRO A 45 37.63 36.43 -7.95
C PRO A 45 38.49 35.97 -6.75
N ALA A 46 38.17 36.34 -5.51
CA ALA A 46 38.99 36.05 -4.33
C ALA A 46 38.60 34.81 -3.49
N SER A 47 37.50 34.08 -3.76
CA SER A 47 37.10 32.88 -2.99
C SER A 47 36.18 31.90 -3.75
N PRO A 48 36.11 30.60 -3.39
CA PRO A 48 35.41 29.60 -4.19
C PRO A 48 33.90 29.64 -3.93
N CYS A 49 33.14 30.22 -4.86
CA CYS A 49 31.67 30.29 -4.90
C CYS A 49 30.99 31.20 -3.85
N GLN A 50 30.92 32.51 -4.13
CA GLN A 50 29.95 33.40 -3.47
C GLN A 50 28.64 33.44 -4.28
N LEU A 51 27.54 32.98 -3.67
CA LEU A 51 26.20 33.00 -4.27
C LEU A 51 25.35 34.07 -3.59
N THR A 52 24.81 35.00 -4.37
CA THR A 52 23.85 36.02 -3.90
C THR A 52 22.66 36.05 -4.84
N ALA A 53 21.45 36.05 -4.28
CA ALA A 53 20.21 36.14 -5.03
C ALA A 53 19.23 37.08 -4.30
N GLY A 54 18.48 37.84 -5.08
CA GLY A 54 17.53 38.82 -4.56
C GLY A 54 16.81 39.57 -5.68
N ILE A 55 15.58 39.97 -5.41
CA ILE A 55 14.84 40.94 -6.21
C ILE A 55 14.91 42.28 -5.47
N ALA A 56 15.35 43.32 -6.17
CA ALA A 56 15.40 44.66 -5.60
C ALA A 56 14.05 45.37 -5.72
N GLU A 57 13.73 46.16 -4.70
CA GLU A 57 12.54 47.02 -4.69
C GLU A 57 12.66 48.10 -5.78
N GLY A 58 11.57 48.36 -6.50
CA GLY A 58 11.59 49.34 -7.61
C GLY A 58 12.41 48.92 -8.84
N ALA A 59 12.89 47.67 -8.91
CA ALA A 59 13.50 47.16 -10.13
C ALA A 59 12.49 47.17 -11.29
N PRO A 60 12.84 47.69 -12.49
CA PRO A 60 12.00 47.50 -13.67
C PRO A 60 11.85 46.00 -13.89
N GLY A 61 10.63 45.56 -14.19
CA GLY A 61 10.19 44.17 -14.30
C GLY A 61 10.87 43.33 -15.39
N GLY A 62 12.21 43.24 -15.41
CA GLY A 62 13.01 42.43 -16.34
C GLY A 62 12.88 40.93 -16.12
N LEU A 63 12.09 40.50 -15.14
CA LEU A 63 11.60 39.13 -14.98
C LEU A 63 10.18 39.09 -15.55
N GLY A 64 10.04 38.55 -16.76
CA GLY A 64 8.88 38.73 -17.62
C GLY A 64 7.52 38.49 -16.95
N PHE A 65 6.69 39.53 -16.88
CA PHE A 65 5.29 39.41 -16.49
C PHE A 65 4.49 38.71 -17.60
N SER A 66 4.24 37.40 -17.49
CA SER A 66 3.20 36.76 -18.30
C SER A 66 1.84 37.05 -17.67
N GLY A 67 1.18 38.10 -18.18
CA GLY A 67 0.02 38.70 -17.53
C GLY A 67 0.47 39.66 -16.42
N SER A 68 -0.24 40.76 -16.25
CA SER A 68 0.13 41.82 -15.30
C SER A 68 -0.89 41.86 -14.18
N PRO A 69 -0.87 40.88 -13.27
CA PRO A 69 -1.80 40.87 -12.16
C PRO A 69 -1.58 42.11 -11.28
N LYS A 70 -2.68 42.82 -10.99
CA LYS A 70 -2.69 43.97 -10.08
C LYS A 70 -2.89 43.49 -8.66
N GLY A 71 -2.21 44.13 -7.69
CA GLY A 71 -2.37 43.82 -6.28
C GLY A 71 -1.29 42.88 -5.77
N ARG A 72 -1.65 41.94 -4.89
CA ARG A 72 -0.69 40.99 -4.30
C ARG A 72 -0.29 39.94 -5.32
N VAL A 73 1.02 39.82 -5.54
CA VAL A 73 1.60 38.91 -6.52
C VAL A 73 2.67 38.02 -5.87
N ALA A 74 2.78 36.80 -6.38
CA ALA A 74 3.77 35.81 -6.00
C ALA A 74 4.73 35.51 -7.16
N PHE A 75 5.93 35.07 -6.79
CA PHE A 75 6.98 34.65 -7.70
C PHE A 75 7.77 33.50 -7.10
N GLU A 76 7.98 32.45 -7.87
CA GLU A 76 8.73 31.27 -7.47
C GLU A 76 9.67 30.84 -8.57
N THR A 77 10.86 30.41 -8.17
CA THR A 77 11.87 30.03 -9.14
C THR A 77 12.90 29.09 -8.55
N ILE A 78 13.42 28.23 -9.42
CA ILE A 78 14.50 27.30 -9.13
C ILE A 78 15.38 27.31 -10.37
N TRP A 79 16.69 27.56 -10.20
CA TRP A 79 17.67 27.52 -11.28
C TRP A 79 18.94 26.75 -10.87
N SER A 80 19.63 26.21 -11.88
CA SER A 80 20.94 25.57 -11.73
C SER A 80 22.01 26.62 -12.01
N SER A 81 23.09 26.60 -11.23
CA SER A 81 24.30 27.40 -11.51
C SER A 81 24.87 27.15 -12.91
N SER A 82 24.66 25.96 -13.48
CA SER A 82 25.17 25.55 -14.80
C SER A 82 24.56 26.29 -16.01
N ILE A 83 23.52 27.11 -15.80
CA ILE A 83 22.84 27.89 -16.86
C ILE A 83 23.40 29.31 -16.97
N LEU A 84 24.29 29.72 -16.04
CA LEU A 84 24.95 31.01 -16.10
C LEU A 84 26.02 30.96 -17.21
N ASN A 85 25.66 31.57 -18.34
CA ASN A 85 26.46 31.69 -19.54
C ASN A 85 27.61 32.69 -19.28
N ASP A 86 28.56 32.34 -18.43
CA ASP A 86 29.76 33.14 -18.25
C ASP A 86 30.85 32.67 -19.22
N THR A 87 31.46 33.63 -19.90
CA THR A 87 32.51 33.47 -20.91
C THR A 87 33.83 32.90 -20.36
N LYS A 88 33.84 32.46 -19.09
CA LYS A 88 35.00 31.90 -18.41
C LYS A 88 34.62 30.57 -17.75
N PRO A 89 35.51 29.56 -17.80
CA PRO A 89 35.28 28.30 -17.13
C PRO A 89 35.21 28.53 -15.62
N GLU A 90 34.01 28.51 -15.04
CA GLU A 90 33.83 28.50 -13.59
C GLU A 90 34.51 27.27 -12.97
N PRO A 91 35.06 27.37 -11.75
CA PRO A 91 35.52 26.21 -11.02
C PRO A 91 34.34 25.23 -10.81
N SER A 92 34.57 23.95 -11.09
CA SER A 92 33.60 22.83 -11.01
C SER A 92 32.83 22.71 -9.69
N VAL A 93 33.31 23.38 -8.64
CA VAL A 93 32.71 23.42 -7.30
C VAL A 93 31.35 24.15 -7.29
N CYS A 94 31.15 25.18 -8.12
CA CYS A 94 29.89 25.94 -8.11
C CYS A 94 28.79 25.26 -8.92
N GLN A 95 29.14 24.45 -9.92
CA GLN A 95 28.23 23.79 -10.87
C GLN A 95 27.21 22.83 -10.23
N ASN A 96 27.45 22.42 -8.99
CA ASN A 96 26.59 21.48 -8.26
C ASN A 96 25.59 22.18 -7.33
N TYR A 97 25.49 23.50 -7.33
CA TYR A 97 24.45 24.21 -6.59
C TYR A 97 23.25 24.55 -7.49
N PHE A 98 22.05 24.38 -6.94
CA PHE A 98 20.86 25.04 -7.44
C PHE A 98 20.38 26.06 -6.42
N VAL A 99 19.81 27.14 -6.93
CA VAL A 99 19.29 28.25 -6.12
C VAL A 99 17.80 28.34 -6.36
N SER A 100 17.07 28.63 -5.30
CA SER A 100 15.62 28.70 -5.31
C SER A 100 15.15 29.91 -4.54
N GLY A 101 14.08 30.53 -5.03
CA GLY A 101 13.55 31.77 -4.49
C GLY A 101 12.04 31.81 -4.51
N TRP A 102 11.49 32.37 -3.44
CA TRP A 102 10.08 32.71 -3.30
C TRP A 102 9.99 34.18 -2.94
N ALA A 103 9.21 34.94 -3.70
CA ALA A 103 8.96 36.35 -3.43
C ALA A 103 7.46 36.65 -3.42
N ARG A 104 7.10 37.62 -2.59
CA ARG A 104 5.75 38.17 -2.43
C ARG A 104 5.85 39.67 -2.49
N ALA A 105 4.99 40.30 -3.26
CA ALA A 105 5.03 41.73 -3.39
C ALA A 105 3.69 42.34 -3.80
N ASN A 106 3.60 43.66 -3.72
CA ASN A 106 2.48 44.43 -4.23
C ASN A 106 2.85 45.04 -5.58
N ASN A 107 2.11 44.69 -6.63
CA ASN A 107 2.21 45.31 -7.94
C ASN A 107 1.16 46.42 -8.07
N VAL A 108 1.64 47.66 -8.24
CA VAL A 108 0.78 48.85 -8.40
C VAL A 108 0.55 49.24 -9.85
N SER A 109 1.22 48.57 -10.81
CA SER A 109 1.14 48.97 -12.21
C SER A 109 -0.16 48.50 -12.88
N GLU A 110 -0.80 49.40 -13.62
CA GLU A 110 -1.76 49.01 -14.64
C GLU A 110 -1.01 48.69 -15.91
N ALA A 111 -1.03 47.44 -16.36
CA ALA A 111 -0.62 47.16 -17.72
C ALA A 111 -1.58 47.85 -18.68
N ARG A 112 -1.10 48.91 -19.33
CA ARG A 112 -1.66 49.34 -20.60
C ARG A 112 -1.06 48.44 -21.65
N TRP A 113 -1.91 47.67 -22.33
CA TRP A 113 -1.59 47.17 -23.67
C TRP A 113 -1.30 48.38 -24.55
N GLY A 114 -0.03 48.74 -24.69
CA GLY A 114 0.38 49.69 -25.73
C GLY A 114 0.05 49.07 -27.07
N ALA A 115 -0.69 49.78 -27.93
CA ALA A 115 -0.84 49.37 -29.31
C ALA A 115 0.57 49.20 -29.93
N PRO A 116 0.83 48.15 -30.72
CA PRO A 116 2.13 47.93 -31.32
C PRO A 116 2.52 49.18 -32.12
N THR A 117 3.67 49.78 -31.79
CA THR A 117 4.20 50.86 -32.61
C THR A 117 4.81 50.25 -33.87
N PRO A 118 4.66 50.86 -35.06
CA PRO A 118 5.08 50.23 -36.32
C PRO A 118 6.59 50.01 -36.49
N ASP A 119 7.43 50.47 -35.54
CA ASP A 119 8.87 50.67 -35.75
C ASP A 119 9.78 49.81 -34.86
N SER A 120 9.24 48.98 -33.95
CA SER A 120 10.04 48.07 -33.15
C SER A 120 10.11 46.68 -33.80
N ARG A 121 11.23 46.36 -34.47
CA ARG A 121 11.55 44.98 -34.89
C ARG A 121 11.87 44.05 -33.72
N ASP A 122 12.07 44.62 -32.54
CA ASP A 122 12.17 43.92 -31.27
C ASP A 122 10.84 44.11 -30.53
N ASN A 123 10.03 43.05 -30.46
CA ASN A 123 8.79 43.00 -29.68
C ASN A 123 9.09 42.97 -28.17
N GLU A 124 9.95 43.86 -27.68
CA GLU A 124 10.27 43.96 -26.26
C GLU A 124 9.16 44.74 -25.56
N TYR A 125 8.11 44.00 -25.19
CA TYR A 125 7.03 44.46 -24.33
C TYR A 125 7.60 44.76 -22.93
N GLN A 126 8.24 45.91 -22.74
CA GLN A 126 8.62 46.39 -21.42
C GLN A 126 7.38 46.87 -20.68
N GLN A 127 6.77 45.96 -19.92
CA GLN A 127 5.80 46.33 -18.91
C GLN A 127 6.56 47.00 -17.76
N ASN A 128 6.34 48.30 -17.56
CA ASN A 128 6.85 49.02 -16.39
C ASN A 128 6.03 48.66 -15.15
N ALA A 129 6.11 47.39 -14.74
CA ALA A 129 5.60 46.97 -13.46
C ALA A 129 6.54 47.43 -12.36
N THR A 130 6.01 48.19 -11.42
CA THR A 130 6.72 48.64 -10.23
C THR A 130 6.27 47.80 -9.05
N ILE A 131 7.24 47.13 -8.42
CA ILE A 131 7.03 46.23 -7.30
C ILE A 131 7.37 46.96 -6.00
N HIS A 132 6.44 46.92 -5.04
CA HIS A 132 6.58 47.48 -3.69
C HIS A 132 6.37 46.40 -2.63
N ASP A 133 6.81 46.67 -1.40
CA ASP A 133 6.64 45.80 -0.22
C ASP A 133 7.12 44.35 -0.44
N ILE A 134 8.29 44.20 -1.06
CA ILE A 134 8.80 42.88 -1.40
C ILE A 134 9.30 42.11 -0.18
N GLN A 135 8.73 40.93 0.02
CA GLN A 135 9.21 39.91 0.95
C GLN A 135 9.77 38.74 0.15
N GLN A 136 10.90 38.19 0.56
CA GLN A 136 11.57 37.14 -0.21
C GLN A 136 12.36 36.18 0.66
N THR A 137 12.39 34.92 0.25
CA THR A 137 13.21 33.85 0.81
C THR A 137 14.04 33.25 -0.31
N TRP A 138 15.36 33.24 -0.13
CA TRP A 138 16.31 32.66 -1.08
C TRP A 138 17.15 31.60 -0.41
N ILE A 139 17.36 30.49 -1.10
CA ILE A 139 18.17 29.38 -0.59
C ILE A 139 19.05 28.81 -1.70
N ALA A 140 20.25 28.38 -1.32
CA ALA A 140 21.13 27.59 -2.17
C ALA A 140 21.21 26.18 -1.61
N CYS A 141 21.09 25.18 -2.47
CA CYS A 141 21.11 23.79 -2.05
C CYS A 141 22.12 23.00 -2.89
N ARG A 142 22.85 22.13 -2.22
CA ARG A 142 23.78 21.19 -2.82
C ARG A 142 23.22 19.77 -2.74
N PRO A 143 23.06 19.06 -3.86
CA PRO A 143 22.67 17.68 -3.84
C PRO A 143 23.83 16.78 -3.41
N ARG A 144 23.48 15.71 -2.72
CA ARG A 144 24.42 14.70 -2.24
C ARG A 144 23.81 13.31 -2.38
N ILE A 145 24.55 12.41 -3.00
CA ILE A 145 24.17 11.00 -3.09
C ILE A 145 24.42 10.33 -1.73
N VAL A 146 23.42 9.57 -1.28
CA VAL A 146 23.47 8.80 -0.05
C VAL A 146 23.32 7.33 -0.41
N ILE A 147 24.32 6.53 -0.04
CA ILE A 147 24.31 5.08 -0.23
C ILE A 147 24.46 4.41 1.12
N GLY A 148 23.64 3.39 1.34
CA GLY A 148 23.74 2.56 2.53
C GLY A 148 23.06 1.22 2.36
N LEU A 149 23.22 0.34 3.34
CA LEU A 149 22.50 -0.93 3.40
C LEU A 149 21.10 -0.69 3.95
N ALA A 150 20.12 -1.42 3.42
CA ALA A 150 18.75 -1.41 3.86
C ALA A 150 18.17 -2.82 3.84
N ASP A 151 17.36 -3.12 4.84
CA ASP A 151 16.49 -4.28 4.86
C ASP A 151 15.26 -3.99 4.02
N VAL A 152 15.15 -4.67 2.88
CA VAL A 152 14.10 -4.47 1.90
C VAL A 152 13.19 -5.69 1.89
N THR A 153 11.89 -5.44 2.00
CA THR A 153 10.85 -6.46 1.78
C THR A 153 10.16 -6.16 0.46
N VAL A 154 10.09 -7.17 -0.40
CA VAL A 154 9.46 -7.10 -1.72
C VAL A 154 8.33 -8.09 -1.87
N ASP A 155 7.39 -7.75 -2.71
CA ASP A 155 6.31 -8.64 -3.12
C ASP A 155 6.78 -9.68 -4.17
N ASN A 156 5.86 -10.54 -4.58
CA ASN A 156 6.10 -11.55 -5.60
C ASN A 156 6.45 -10.96 -6.98
N THR A 157 5.96 -9.75 -7.30
CA THR A 157 6.27 -9.00 -8.53
C THR A 157 7.63 -8.30 -8.48
N GLY A 158 8.30 -8.30 -7.33
CA GLY A 158 9.58 -7.67 -7.11
C GLY A 158 9.50 -6.18 -6.76
N ARG A 159 8.31 -5.65 -6.43
CA ARG A 159 8.12 -4.28 -5.95
C ARG A 159 8.44 -4.20 -4.46
N VAL A 160 9.08 -3.11 -4.09
CA VAL A 160 9.43 -2.83 -2.70
C VAL A 160 8.18 -2.40 -1.92
N ILE A 161 7.86 -3.15 -0.87
CA ILE A 161 6.79 -2.80 0.08
C ILE A 161 7.36 -1.97 1.23
N THR A 162 8.48 -2.42 1.79
CA THR A 162 9.15 -1.73 2.89
C THR A 162 10.66 -1.72 2.70
N ALA A 163 11.30 -0.63 3.12
CA ALA A 163 12.75 -0.50 3.12
C ALA A 163 13.18 0.21 4.42
N HIS A 164 14.01 -0.45 5.22
CA HIS A 164 14.51 0.07 6.48
C HIS A 164 16.03 0.25 6.39
N PRO A 165 16.56 1.48 6.45
CA PRO A 165 18.00 1.70 6.39
C PRO A 165 18.69 1.14 7.65
N LEU A 166 19.81 0.46 7.45
CA LEU A 166 20.67 -0.03 8.53
C LEU A 166 21.57 1.10 9.03
N LYS A 167 21.50 1.38 10.33
CA LYS A 167 22.28 2.45 10.96
C LYS A 167 23.78 2.19 10.81
N GLY A 168 24.55 3.22 10.47
CA GLY A 168 26.02 3.17 10.38
C GLY A 168 26.58 2.62 9.07
N SER A 169 25.74 2.22 8.12
CA SER A 169 26.17 1.79 6.80
C SER A 169 26.18 2.98 5.83
N SER A 170 27.18 3.86 5.88
CA SER A 170 27.44 4.80 4.78
C SER A 170 28.60 4.29 3.94
N THR A 171 28.47 4.35 2.61
CA THR A 171 29.53 4.00 1.67
C THR A 171 29.74 5.15 0.70
N ALA A 172 30.99 5.36 0.27
CA ALA A 172 31.31 6.33 -0.78
C ALA A 172 30.54 6.00 -2.06
N ALA A 173 30.11 7.02 -2.81
CA ALA A 173 29.22 6.86 -3.96
C ALA A 173 29.95 6.37 -5.22
N ASP A 174 31.15 6.88 -5.45
CA ASP A 174 31.92 6.72 -6.70
C ASP A 174 32.09 5.29 -7.21
N PRO A 175 32.28 4.24 -6.38
CA PRO A 175 32.51 2.88 -6.87
C PRO A 175 31.30 2.21 -7.55
N PHE A 176 30.13 2.85 -7.59
CA PHE A 176 28.88 2.21 -8.09
C PHE A 176 28.32 2.86 -9.34
N PHE A 177 28.83 4.03 -9.73
CA PHE A 177 28.37 4.75 -10.91
C PHE A 177 29.36 4.52 -12.05
N GLU A 178 28.86 4.37 -13.28
CA GLU A 178 29.72 4.23 -14.46
C GLU A 178 30.64 5.45 -14.68
N SER A 179 30.25 6.60 -14.15
CA SER A 179 31.03 7.84 -14.07
C SER A 179 31.12 8.31 -12.62
N ASN A 180 31.92 9.35 -12.32
CA ASN A 180 31.95 9.93 -10.98
C ASN A 180 30.53 10.37 -10.55
N ALA A 181 30.16 10.11 -9.29
CA ALA A 181 28.88 10.50 -8.71
C ALA A 181 28.57 12.00 -8.87
N ASP A 182 29.60 12.86 -8.78
CA ASP A 182 29.47 14.31 -9.03
C ASP A 182 29.16 14.61 -10.49
N THR A 183 29.75 13.88 -11.44
CA THR A 183 29.44 14.03 -12.88
C THR A 183 28.00 13.63 -13.16
N PHE A 184 27.54 12.51 -12.58
CA PHE A 184 26.14 12.12 -12.69
C PHE A 184 25.19 13.19 -12.12
N LEU A 185 25.47 13.72 -10.92
CA LEU A 185 24.67 14.80 -10.35
C LEU A 185 24.63 16.03 -11.27
N SER A 186 25.76 16.42 -11.86
CA SER A 186 25.82 17.55 -12.79
C SER A 186 24.94 17.37 -14.04
N GLN A 187 24.73 16.12 -14.49
CA GLN A 187 23.86 15.80 -15.62
C GLN A 187 22.38 15.74 -15.25
N VAL A 188 22.05 15.30 -14.03
CA VAL A 188 20.65 15.18 -13.59
C VAL A 188 20.12 16.51 -13.04
N ASN A 189 20.96 17.35 -12.44
CA ASN A 189 20.57 18.63 -11.84
C ASN A 189 19.72 19.52 -12.78
N PRO A 190 20.09 19.70 -14.07
CA PRO A 190 19.26 20.46 -15.02
C PRO A 190 17.86 19.89 -15.24
N LEU A 191 17.60 18.60 -15.00
CA LEU A 191 16.26 18.01 -15.15
C LEU A 191 15.30 18.42 -14.03
N PHE A 192 15.82 18.82 -12.86
CA PHE A 192 15.01 19.33 -11.74
C PHE A 192 14.71 20.82 -11.86
N VAL A 193 15.42 21.48 -12.79
CA VAL A 193 15.40 22.91 -12.99
C VAL A 193 14.75 23.18 -14.32
N TRP A 194 13.45 23.50 -14.31
CA TRP A 194 12.80 23.89 -15.55
C TRP A 194 13.18 25.33 -15.92
N ASN A 195 13.71 25.51 -17.14
CA ASN A 195 14.00 26.79 -17.78
C ASN A 195 12.70 27.48 -18.24
N GLY A 196 11.83 27.79 -17.29
CA GLY A 196 10.61 28.54 -17.52
C GLY A 196 10.83 30.03 -17.60
N ASN A 197 9.94 30.73 -18.32
CA ASN A 197 9.83 32.18 -18.16
C ASN A 197 9.39 32.49 -16.73
N PHE A 198 10.24 33.16 -15.99
CA PHE A 198 10.00 33.72 -14.66
C PHE A 198 8.72 34.55 -14.67
N THR A 199 7.63 34.04 -14.12
CA THR A 199 6.29 34.66 -14.24
C THR A 199 5.75 35.01 -12.86
N TRP A 200 5.28 36.25 -12.71
CA TRP A 200 4.50 36.68 -11.55
C TRP A 200 3.04 36.27 -11.70
N HIS A 201 2.41 35.84 -10.62
CA HIS A 201 0.98 35.45 -10.61
C HIS A 201 0.23 35.98 -9.38
N ASP A 202 -1.10 36.06 -9.48
CA ASP A 202 -2.04 36.44 -8.41
C ASP A 202 -2.92 35.29 -7.92
N ASP A 203 -2.68 34.08 -8.40
CA ASP A 203 -3.36 32.87 -7.96
C ASP A 203 -2.44 31.95 -7.14
N SER A 204 -2.97 30.84 -6.65
CA SER A 204 -2.18 29.80 -5.95
C SER A 204 -1.90 28.59 -6.84
N PHE A 205 -1.92 28.75 -8.17
CA PHE A 205 -1.67 27.68 -9.12
C PHE A 205 -0.18 27.61 -9.48
N PRO A 206 0.40 26.41 -9.58
CA PRO A 206 1.79 26.26 -9.95
C PRO A 206 2.01 26.60 -11.43
N SER A 207 2.92 27.53 -11.69
CA SER A 207 3.32 27.91 -13.05
C SER A 207 4.35 26.95 -13.67
N ASP A 208 4.93 26.05 -12.88
CA ASP A 208 5.93 25.08 -13.33
C ASP A 208 5.76 23.70 -12.66
N ILE A 209 6.41 22.70 -13.26
CA ILE A 209 6.35 21.31 -12.80
C ILE A 209 6.95 21.13 -11.41
N THR A 210 7.97 21.90 -11.03
CA THR A 210 8.64 21.72 -9.75
C THR A 210 7.75 22.22 -8.61
N ASN A 211 7.20 23.42 -8.74
CA ASN A 211 6.21 23.96 -7.80
C ASN A 211 4.93 23.11 -7.77
N TYR A 212 4.49 22.55 -8.90
CA TYR A 212 3.39 21.59 -8.92
C TYR A 212 3.71 20.35 -8.08
N LEU A 213 4.87 19.73 -8.30
CA LEU A 213 5.27 18.52 -7.57
C LEU A 213 5.50 18.79 -6.08
N ILE A 214 6.04 19.96 -5.72
CA ILE A 214 6.16 20.40 -4.32
C ILE A 214 4.76 20.53 -3.69
N SER A 215 3.81 21.18 -4.37
CA SER A 215 2.45 21.33 -3.85
C SER A 215 1.75 19.98 -3.61
N LYS A 216 1.97 19.00 -4.50
CA LYS A 216 1.46 17.63 -4.34
C LYS A 216 2.17 16.86 -3.24
N GLN A 217 3.48 17.06 -3.10
CA GLN A 217 4.28 16.42 -2.05
C GLN A 217 3.90 16.92 -0.65
N MET A 218 3.61 18.21 -0.52
CA MET A 218 3.23 18.85 0.74
C MET A 218 1.71 18.85 0.99
N ASN A 219 0.92 18.43 0.01
CA ASN A 219 -0.55 18.50 0.02
C ASN A 219 -1.06 19.91 0.38
N SER A 220 -0.41 20.95 -0.15
CA SER A 220 -0.70 22.35 0.15
C SER A 220 -0.25 23.26 -1.00
N SER A 221 -1.05 24.29 -1.29
CA SER A 221 -0.72 25.37 -2.25
C SER A 221 -0.22 26.65 -1.56
N SER A 222 -0.03 26.63 -0.24
CA SER A 222 0.42 27.80 0.54
C SER A 222 1.73 28.40 0.05
N PHE A 223 2.64 27.57 -0.47
CA PHE A 223 3.92 27.97 -1.09
C PHE A 223 3.75 28.86 -2.33
N LEU A 224 2.55 28.94 -2.90
CA LEU A 224 2.22 29.68 -4.12
C LEU A 224 1.21 30.79 -3.85
N ASP A 225 0.65 30.88 -2.64
CA ASP A 225 -0.40 31.84 -2.33
C ASP A 225 0.19 33.26 -2.21
N PRO A 226 -0.25 34.24 -3.03
CA PRO A 226 0.23 35.62 -2.96
C PRO A 226 -0.24 36.36 -1.71
N SER A 227 -1.28 35.88 -1.04
CA SER A 227 -1.83 36.50 0.16
C SER A 227 -1.04 36.16 1.43
N LEU A 228 -0.24 35.10 1.39
CA LEU A 228 0.61 34.62 2.47
C LEU A 228 2.04 35.16 2.35
N PRO A 229 2.80 35.26 3.46
CA PRO A 229 4.22 35.58 3.39
C PRO A 229 4.99 34.47 2.65
N PRO A 230 6.19 34.78 2.09
CA PRO A 230 7.05 33.76 1.52
C PRO A 230 7.37 32.67 2.58
N PRO A 231 7.51 31.40 2.17
CA PRO A 231 7.84 30.32 3.07
C PRO A 231 9.17 30.56 3.77
N SER A 232 9.31 30.06 4.99
CA SER A 232 10.56 30.15 5.74
C SER A 232 11.67 29.28 5.11
N PHE A 233 12.92 29.50 5.55
CA PHE A 233 14.05 28.66 5.14
C PHE A 233 13.80 27.17 5.42
N ASP A 234 13.36 26.84 6.64
CA ASP A 234 13.19 25.44 7.07
C ASP A 234 12.07 24.72 6.31
N GLU A 235 10.96 25.42 6.06
CA GLU A 235 9.84 24.89 5.27
C GLU A 235 10.27 24.62 3.83
N THR A 236 10.95 25.59 3.22
CA THR A 236 11.43 25.50 1.83
C THR A 236 12.50 24.42 1.67
N ALA A 237 13.50 24.39 2.56
CA ALA A 237 14.56 23.38 2.53
C ALA A 237 14.00 21.97 2.71
N THR A 238 13.02 21.80 3.61
CA THR A 238 12.35 20.50 3.82
C THR A 238 11.56 20.07 2.57
N ALA A 239 10.79 20.99 1.98
CA ALA A 239 10.00 20.72 0.79
C ALA A 239 10.89 20.31 -0.39
N LEU A 240 11.96 21.07 -0.66
CA LEU A 240 12.91 20.74 -1.72
C LEU A 240 13.60 19.40 -1.47
N ARG A 241 14.07 19.12 -0.24
CA ARG A 241 14.72 17.84 0.09
C ARG A 241 13.81 16.64 -0.19
N LEU A 242 12.54 16.73 0.21
CA LEU A 242 11.57 15.67 -0.05
C LEU A 242 11.29 15.51 -1.54
N PHE A 243 11.07 16.61 -2.25
CA PHE A 243 10.87 16.62 -3.69
C PHE A 243 12.06 16.00 -4.44
N TYR A 244 13.27 16.49 -4.19
CA TYR A 244 14.49 16.06 -4.84
C TYR A 244 14.76 14.58 -4.60
N SER A 245 14.65 14.11 -3.35
CA SER A 245 14.87 12.70 -3.01
C SER A 245 13.95 11.75 -3.79
N LYS A 246 12.67 12.14 -3.99
CA LYS A 246 11.70 11.35 -4.73
C LYS A 246 11.97 11.36 -6.23
N VAL A 247 12.17 12.54 -6.82
CA VAL A 247 12.41 12.65 -8.27
C VAL A 247 13.74 11.99 -8.64
N PHE A 248 14.78 12.14 -7.81
CA PHE A 248 16.04 11.42 -7.96
C PHE A 248 15.84 9.90 -7.95
N ALA A 249 15.08 9.38 -6.98
CA ALA A 249 14.79 7.94 -6.90
C ALA A 249 14.02 7.42 -8.13
N ILE A 250 13.12 8.23 -8.70
CA ILE A 250 12.41 7.89 -9.94
C ILE A 250 13.41 7.84 -11.12
N ILE A 251 14.22 8.88 -11.30
CA ILE A 251 15.18 8.95 -12.41
C ILE A 251 16.18 7.79 -12.34
N LEU A 252 16.74 7.54 -11.15
CA LEU A 252 17.66 6.45 -10.91
C LEU A 252 16.98 5.09 -11.10
N GLY A 253 15.76 4.91 -10.59
CA GLY A 253 15.01 3.65 -10.70
C GLY A 253 14.64 3.31 -12.14
N THR A 254 14.27 4.32 -12.96
CA THR A 254 13.91 4.13 -14.37
C THR A 254 15.12 3.87 -15.27
N ASN A 255 16.30 4.39 -14.91
CA ASN A 255 17.50 4.31 -15.75
C ASN A 255 18.65 3.54 -15.09
N MET A 256 18.33 2.70 -14.11
CA MET A 256 19.33 2.02 -13.27
C MET A 256 20.37 1.25 -14.08
N ASP A 257 19.94 0.57 -15.16
CA ASP A 257 20.80 -0.26 -16.01
C ASP A 257 21.80 0.52 -16.87
N ARG A 258 21.64 1.86 -16.97
CA ARG A 258 22.55 2.76 -17.69
C ARG A 258 23.36 3.68 -16.76
N ILE A 259 23.03 3.69 -15.46
CA ILE A 259 23.63 4.61 -14.48
C ILE A 259 24.55 3.84 -13.52
N LEU A 260 24.10 2.66 -13.09
CA LEU A 260 24.83 1.84 -12.12
C LEU A 260 25.59 0.73 -12.82
N GLU A 261 26.79 0.46 -12.33
CA GLU A 261 27.57 -0.69 -12.80
C GLU A 261 26.89 -2.01 -12.41
N PRO A 262 26.72 -2.96 -13.35
CA PRO A 262 26.10 -4.24 -13.06
C PRO A 262 26.99 -5.08 -12.16
N ALA A 263 26.42 -5.58 -11.05
CA ALA A 263 27.14 -6.46 -10.15
C ALA A 263 27.32 -7.85 -10.80
N VAL A 264 28.57 -8.22 -11.12
CA VAL A 264 28.90 -9.53 -11.69
C VAL A 264 28.83 -10.61 -10.61
N ASN A 265 28.00 -11.65 -10.83
CA ASN A 265 27.83 -12.81 -9.93
C ASN A 265 27.40 -12.47 -8.49
N ALA A 266 26.63 -11.40 -8.29
CA ALA A 266 26.14 -11.05 -6.96
C ALA A 266 24.94 -11.92 -6.55
N THR A 267 25.19 -12.92 -5.70
CA THR A 267 24.14 -13.63 -4.96
C THR A 267 23.92 -12.94 -3.62
N LEU A 268 22.69 -12.50 -3.36
CA LEU A 268 22.33 -11.84 -2.11
C LEU A 268 21.61 -12.83 -1.17
N PRO A 269 22.07 -13.06 0.06
CA PRO A 269 21.33 -13.86 1.02
C PRO A 269 20.02 -13.14 1.38
N GLY A 270 18.93 -13.90 1.43
CA GLY A 270 17.61 -13.38 1.73
C GLY A 270 16.69 -14.46 2.28
N TYR A 271 15.52 -14.03 2.75
CA TYR A 271 14.49 -14.86 3.36
C TYR A 271 13.23 -14.81 2.49
N THR A 272 12.58 -15.95 2.33
CA THR A 272 11.19 -16.02 1.84
C THR A 272 10.28 -16.10 3.05
N ILE A 273 9.37 -15.14 3.17
CA ILE A 273 8.35 -15.08 4.22
C ILE A 273 7.07 -15.68 3.63
N LYS A 274 6.71 -16.85 4.16
CA LYS A 274 5.48 -17.55 3.80
C LYS A 274 4.44 -17.37 4.91
N PRO A 275 3.20 -16.96 4.59
CA PRO A 275 2.12 -17.02 5.57
C PRO A 275 1.77 -18.48 5.87
N GLU A 276 1.83 -18.88 7.14
CA GLU A 276 1.38 -20.19 7.60
C GLU A 276 0.07 -20.05 8.38
N THR A 277 -0.96 -20.79 7.98
CA THR A 277 -2.19 -20.93 8.76
C THR A 277 -1.94 -21.86 9.94
N ARG A 278 -1.80 -21.29 11.14
CA ARG A 278 -1.68 -22.06 12.38
C ARG A 278 -3.03 -22.09 13.10
N ILE A 279 -3.50 -23.29 13.43
CA ILE A 279 -4.68 -23.46 14.28
C ILE A 279 -4.23 -23.21 15.72
N PHE A 280 -4.51 -22.02 16.23
CA PHE A 280 -4.32 -21.70 17.64
C PHE A 280 -5.59 -22.11 18.40
N MET A 281 -5.59 -23.33 18.95
CA MET A 281 -6.61 -23.71 19.93
C MET A 281 -6.16 -23.19 21.30
N SER A 282 -7.01 -22.43 21.98
CA SER A 282 -6.73 -22.01 23.35
C SER A 282 -6.74 -23.23 24.27
N GLU A 283 -5.89 -23.22 25.30
CA GLU A 283 -5.82 -24.30 26.29
C GLU A 283 -7.21 -24.63 26.89
N PRO A 284 -8.08 -23.65 27.22
CA PRO A 284 -9.44 -23.94 27.67
C PRO A 284 -10.30 -24.67 26.63
N MET A 285 -10.21 -24.30 25.35
CA MET A 285 -10.97 -24.95 24.28
C MET A 285 -10.53 -26.40 24.06
N PHE A 286 -9.24 -26.67 24.20
CA PHE A 286 -8.69 -28.02 24.13
C PHE A 286 -9.21 -28.90 25.28
N VAL A 287 -9.14 -28.39 26.52
CA VAL A 287 -9.64 -29.11 27.71
C VAL A 287 -11.14 -29.40 27.61
N ILE A 288 -11.94 -28.44 27.15
CA ILE A 288 -13.39 -28.63 26.97
C ILE A 288 -13.66 -29.72 25.92
N SER A 289 -13.00 -29.64 24.76
CA SER A 289 -13.19 -30.61 23.67
C SER A 289 -12.82 -32.03 24.10
N GLU A 290 -11.67 -32.20 24.76
CA GLU A 290 -11.20 -33.50 25.26
C GLU A 290 -12.13 -34.06 26.35
N SER A 291 -12.61 -33.20 27.25
CA SER A 291 -13.55 -33.60 28.30
C SER A 291 -14.88 -34.09 27.75
N ILE A 292 -15.44 -33.41 26.74
CA ILE A 292 -16.66 -33.82 26.06
C ILE A 292 -16.44 -35.17 25.35
N MET A 293 -15.31 -35.34 24.66
CA MET A 293 -14.97 -36.57 23.98
C MET A 293 -14.84 -37.75 24.97
N ALA A 294 -14.12 -37.56 26.06
CA ALA A 294 -13.97 -38.57 27.12
C ALA A 294 -15.31 -38.95 27.75
N LEU A 295 -16.19 -37.96 27.98
CA LEU A 295 -17.52 -38.20 28.52
C LEU A 295 -18.38 -38.99 27.55
N TYR A 296 -18.34 -38.68 26.25
CA TYR A 296 -19.04 -39.49 25.24
C TYR A 296 -18.58 -40.94 25.23
N ILE A 297 -17.26 -41.17 25.23
CA ILE A 297 -16.69 -42.52 25.28
C ILE A 297 -17.17 -43.26 26.52
N ALA A 298 -17.11 -42.62 27.70
CA ALA A 298 -17.54 -43.22 28.96
C ALA A 298 -19.03 -43.58 28.94
N VAL A 299 -19.89 -42.66 28.49
CA VAL A 299 -21.34 -42.89 28.36
C VAL A 299 -21.62 -44.03 27.39
N THR A 300 -20.96 -44.06 26.23
CA THR A 300 -21.09 -45.15 25.26
C THR A 300 -20.73 -46.49 25.90
N VAL A 301 -19.59 -46.60 26.58
CA VAL A 301 -19.18 -47.83 27.26
C VAL A 301 -20.22 -48.27 28.30
N ILE A 302 -20.71 -47.35 29.14
CA ILE A 302 -21.74 -47.65 30.14
C ILE A 302 -23.01 -48.18 29.49
N VAL A 303 -23.48 -47.53 28.41
CA VAL A 303 -24.67 -47.94 27.68
C VAL A 303 -24.49 -49.34 27.11
N PHE A 304 -23.36 -49.63 26.47
CA PHE A 304 -23.12 -50.94 25.86
C PHE A 304 -22.94 -52.06 26.90
N VAL A 305 -22.29 -51.80 28.03
CA VAL A 305 -22.08 -52.79 29.10
C VAL A 305 -23.36 -53.05 29.90
N ARG A 306 -24.13 -52.00 30.22
CA ARG A 306 -25.36 -52.12 31.02
C ARG A 306 -26.59 -52.52 30.21
N ARG A 307 -26.50 -52.61 28.88
CA ARG A 307 -27.63 -52.99 28.03
C ARG A 307 -28.07 -54.42 28.38
N PRO A 308 -29.28 -54.62 28.95
CA PRO A 308 -29.81 -55.97 29.12
C PRO A 308 -29.97 -56.59 27.73
N TRP A 309 -29.59 -57.85 27.57
CA TRP A 309 -29.48 -58.65 26.33
C TRP A 309 -30.81 -58.83 25.57
N ARG A 310 -31.53 -57.76 25.28
CA ARG A 310 -32.66 -57.68 24.36
C ARG A 310 -32.12 -57.20 23.02
N ILE A 311 -31.38 -58.09 22.35
CA ILE A 311 -30.90 -57.83 21.00
C ILE A 311 -32.12 -57.91 20.09
N LEU A 312 -32.57 -56.75 19.64
CA LEU A 312 -33.34 -56.63 18.42
C LEU A 312 -32.37 -57.04 17.28
N PRO A 313 -32.66 -58.10 16.49
CA PRO A 313 -31.79 -58.62 15.42
C PRO A 313 -31.31 -57.58 14.39
N ARG A 314 -31.94 -56.42 14.35
CA ARG A 314 -31.67 -55.27 13.48
C ARG A 314 -31.61 -53.99 14.29
N LEU A 315 -30.53 -53.23 14.13
CA LEU A 315 -30.40 -51.88 14.68
C LEU A 315 -31.31 -50.92 13.87
N PRO A 316 -32.05 -50.00 14.51
CA PRO A 316 -32.89 -49.04 13.82
C PRO A 316 -32.03 -47.90 13.23
N THR A 317 -31.16 -48.22 12.27
CA THR A 317 -30.34 -47.22 11.57
C THR A 317 -31.10 -46.57 10.41
N THR A 318 -32.15 -47.22 9.91
CA THR A 318 -33.01 -46.73 8.83
C THR A 318 -34.48 -47.09 9.06
N ILE A 319 -35.41 -46.36 8.44
CA ILE A 319 -36.85 -46.69 8.50
C ILE A 319 -37.11 -48.11 7.96
N ALA A 320 -36.42 -48.51 6.89
CA ALA A 320 -36.52 -49.85 6.32
C ALA A 320 -36.16 -50.95 7.33
N SER A 321 -35.14 -50.72 8.17
CA SER A 321 -34.75 -51.68 9.22
C SER A 321 -35.83 -51.89 10.28
N VAL A 322 -36.64 -50.87 10.55
CA VAL A 322 -37.77 -50.93 11.48
C VAL A 322 -38.98 -51.61 10.83
N VAL A 323 -39.32 -51.25 9.59
CA VAL A 323 -40.44 -51.84 8.83
C VAL A 323 -40.29 -53.35 8.71
N ALA A 324 -39.07 -53.82 8.51
CA ALA A 324 -38.82 -55.23 8.31
C ALA A 324 -39.10 -56.11 9.55
N TYR A 325 -39.38 -55.52 10.73
CA TYR A 325 -39.88 -56.26 11.91
C TYR A 325 -41.36 -56.62 11.85
N PHE A 326 -42.15 -55.93 11.04
CA PHE A 326 -43.60 -56.17 10.97
C PHE A 326 -44.10 -56.30 9.53
N ALA A 327 -43.24 -56.13 8.52
CA ALA A 327 -43.63 -56.12 7.11
C ALA A 327 -44.43 -57.37 6.67
N ALA A 328 -44.12 -58.55 7.22
CA ALA A 328 -44.82 -59.79 6.93
C ALA A 328 -45.84 -60.18 8.02
N SER A 329 -46.08 -59.32 9.02
CA SER A 329 -46.97 -59.60 10.15
C SER A 329 -48.43 -59.27 9.83
N GLN A 330 -49.35 -60.03 10.42
CA GLN A 330 -50.78 -59.72 10.41
C GLN A 330 -51.10 -58.37 11.09
N ALA A 331 -50.20 -57.85 11.93
CA ALA A 331 -50.31 -56.52 12.53
C ALA A 331 -50.43 -55.40 11.49
N VAL A 332 -49.83 -55.56 10.30
CA VAL A 332 -49.96 -54.56 9.22
C VAL A 332 -51.37 -54.53 8.66
N VAL A 333 -52.00 -55.70 8.53
CA VAL A 333 -53.38 -55.85 8.05
C VAL A 333 -54.35 -55.32 9.10
N ASP A 334 -54.15 -55.68 10.37
CA ASP A 334 -54.98 -55.21 11.49
C ASP A 334 -54.94 -53.67 11.66
N LEU A 335 -53.84 -53.02 11.25
CA LEU A 335 -53.64 -51.58 11.36
C LEU A 335 -53.87 -50.83 10.04
N GLU A 336 -54.39 -51.48 9.02
CA GLU A 336 -54.72 -50.85 7.75
C GLU A 336 -55.73 -49.70 7.96
N GLY A 337 -55.52 -48.57 7.27
CA GLY A 337 -56.37 -47.38 7.42
C GLY A 337 -56.11 -46.53 8.68
N THR A 338 -55.24 -46.95 9.60
CA THR A 338 -54.91 -46.17 10.82
C THR A 338 -53.82 -45.10 10.62
N ALA A 339 -53.29 -44.98 9.40
CA ALA A 339 -52.16 -44.09 9.09
C ALA A 339 -52.48 -42.60 9.33
N ALA A 340 -53.72 -42.18 9.04
CA ALA A 340 -54.18 -40.81 9.22
C ALA A 340 -54.68 -40.49 10.65
N MET A 341 -54.81 -41.52 11.51
CA MET A 341 -55.26 -41.34 12.89
C MET A 341 -54.16 -40.69 13.74
N SER A 342 -54.56 -39.85 14.68
CA SER A 342 -53.67 -39.35 15.74
C SER A 342 -53.20 -40.48 16.65
N VAL A 343 -52.14 -40.23 17.43
CA VAL A 343 -51.60 -41.22 18.38
C VAL A 343 -52.67 -41.68 19.40
N GLY A 344 -53.53 -40.76 19.83
CA GLY A 344 -54.61 -41.06 20.77
C GLY A 344 -55.67 -41.98 20.17
N GLU A 345 -56.15 -41.65 18.97
CA GLU A 345 -57.16 -42.44 18.24
C GLU A 345 -56.63 -43.83 17.87
N ARG A 346 -55.37 -43.92 17.42
CA ARG A 346 -54.73 -45.20 17.10
C ARG A 346 -54.58 -46.09 18.33
N ASN A 347 -54.24 -45.51 19.49
CA ASN A 347 -54.15 -46.28 20.74
C ASN A 347 -55.52 -46.81 21.17
N GLN A 348 -56.58 -46.02 21.04
CA GLN A 348 -57.95 -46.46 21.31
C GLN A 348 -58.39 -47.57 20.34
N PHE A 349 -58.06 -47.42 19.06
CA PHE A 349 -58.32 -48.43 18.02
C PHE A 349 -57.63 -49.77 18.36
N VAL A 350 -56.34 -49.74 18.74
CA VAL A 350 -55.59 -50.94 19.16
C VAL A 350 -56.17 -51.57 20.43
N GLN A 351 -56.57 -50.76 21.41
CA GLN A 351 -57.20 -51.26 22.64
C GLN A 351 -58.56 -51.90 22.36
N ALA A 352 -59.34 -51.35 21.43
CA ALA A 352 -60.65 -51.87 21.07
C ALA A 352 -60.58 -53.20 20.29
N MET A 353 -59.47 -53.48 19.58
CA MET A 353 -59.27 -54.74 18.86
C MET A 353 -59.06 -55.97 19.75
N ASP A 354 -58.83 -55.80 21.06
CA ASP A 354 -58.50 -56.87 22.03
C ASP A 354 -57.38 -57.82 21.52
N HIS A 355 -56.39 -57.24 20.84
CA HIS A 355 -55.24 -57.96 20.31
C HIS A 355 -53.98 -57.59 21.08
N ARG A 356 -53.14 -58.59 21.36
CA ARG A 356 -51.82 -58.38 21.98
C ARG A 356 -50.76 -58.66 20.95
N PHE A 357 -49.81 -57.74 20.80
CA PHE A 357 -48.66 -57.91 19.93
C PHE A 357 -47.41 -58.16 20.76
N GLY A 358 -46.53 -59.02 20.27
CA GLY A 358 -45.26 -59.31 20.95
C GLY A 358 -44.14 -59.60 19.96
N PHE A 359 -42.92 -59.56 20.47
CA PHE A 359 -41.72 -59.80 19.68
C PHE A 359 -41.33 -61.28 19.75
N GLY A 360 -41.20 -61.94 18.60
CA GLY A 360 -40.96 -63.37 18.52
C GLY A 360 -40.67 -63.89 17.13
N SER A 361 -40.48 -65.20 17.03
CA SER A 361 -40.51 -65.92 15.75
C SER A 361 -41.94 -66.24 15.37
N TYR A 362 -42.30 -66.00 14.11
CA TYR A 362 -43.65 -66.23 13.58
C TYR A 362 -43.62 -66.64 12.10
N ILE A 363 -44.74 -67.14 11.59
CA ILE A 363 -44.93 -67.40 10.17
C ILE A 363 -45.71 -66.23 9.58
N GLY A 364 -45.09 -65.51 8.65
CA GLY A 364 -45.69 -64.32 8.05
C GLY A 364 -46.81 -64.62 7.06
N THR A 365 -47.48 -63.56 6.60
CA THR A 365 -48.49 -63.61 5.54
C THR A 365 -47.94 -64.19 4.23
N ASP A 366 -46.63 -64.12 4.03
CA ASP A 366 -45.87 -64.72 2.92
C ASP A 366 -45.55 -66.21 3.09
N ARG A 367 -46.04 -66.83 4.18
CA ARG A 367 -45.82 -68.24 4.57
C ARG A 367 -44.36 -68.59 4.85
N LYS A 368 -43.49 -67.62 5.13
CA LYS A 368 -42.09 -67.84 5.54
C LYS A 368 -41.91 -67.54 7.02
N ALA A 369 -40.85 -68.10 7.62
CA ALA A 369 -40.48 -67.79 8.99
C ALA A 369 -39.81 -66.41 9.09
N HIS A 370 -40.29 -65.58 10.01
CA HIS A 370 -39.79 -64.24 10.29
C HIS A 370 -39.53 -64.06 11.79
N VAL A 371 -38.68 -63.10 12.12
CA VAL A 371 -38.44 -62.66 13.51
C VAL A 371 -38.82 -61.20 13.61
N GLY A 372 -39.80 -60.90 14.46
CA GLY A 372 -40.43 -59.58 14.46
C GLY A 372 -41.60 -59.44 15.43
N ILE A 373 -42.40 -58.42 15.19
CA ILE A 373 -43.60 -58.12 15.99
C ILE A 373 -44.79 -58.80 15.32
N GLU A 374 -45.50 -59.64 16.06
CA GLU A 374 -46.68 -60.34 15.56
C GLU A 374 -47.76 -60.46 16.65
N LYS A 375 -49.01 -60.66 16.21
CA LYS A 375 -50.20 -60.83 17.01
C LYS A 375 -50.22 -62.16 17.77
N ALA A 376 -50.62 -62.15 19.04
CA ALA A 376 -50.85 -63.36 19.83
C ALA A 376 -52.08 -64.13 19.34
N PRO A 377 -52.07 -65.48 19.31
CA PRO A 377 -51.02 -66.39 19.77
C PRO A 377 -50.02 -66.81 18.67
N PHE A 378 -49.91 -66.07 17.57
CA PHE A 378 -49.19 -66.51 16.36
C PHE A 378 -47.66 -66.30 16.40
N PHE A 379 -47.10 -65.95 17.55
CA PHE A 379 -45.66 -65.81 17.72
C PHE A 379 -45.16 -66.61 18.92
N VAL A 380 -43.90 -67.03 18.83
CA VAL A 380 -43.16 -67.66 19.92
C VAL A 380 -42.11 -66.68 20.43
N ALA A 381 -42.14 -66.36 21.72
CA ALA A 381 -41.16 -65.48 22.34
C ALA A 381 -39.74 -66.07 22.23
N LEU A 382 -38.79 -65.26 21.77
CA LEU A 382 -37.40 -65.70 21.58
C LEU A 382 -36.72 -66.01 22.92
N LYS A 383 -35.97 -67.11 22.96
CA LYS A 383 -35.08 -67.46 24.06
C LYS A 383 -33.64 -67.07 23.70
N LYS A 384 -32.79 -66.96 24.72
CA LYS A 384 -31.36 -66.58 24.57
C LYS A 384 -30.59 -67.45 23.56
N GLY A 385 -30.99 -68.71 23.37
CA GLY A 385 -30.38 -69.64 22.42
C GLY A 385 -30.77 -69.43 20.95
N ASP A 386 -31.86 -68.70 20.69
CA ASP A 386 -32.43 -68.52 19.34
C ASP A 386 -31.82 -67.33 18.58
N LEU A 387 -30.96 -66.54 19.24
CA LEU A 387 -30.36 -65.29 18.75
C LEU A 387 -28.89 -65.44 18.34
N ARG A 388 -28.49 -66.63 17.88
CA ARG A 388 -27.10 -66.92 17.48
C ARG A 388 -26.78 -66.51 16.06
#